data_AF-A0A4U9HM57-F1
#
_entry.id   AF-A0A4U9HM57-F1
#
_cell.length_a   1.000
_cell.length_b   1.000
_cell.length_c   1.000
_cell.angle_alpha   90.00
_cell.angle_beta   90.00
_cell.angle_gamma   90.00
#
_symmetry.space_group_name_H-M   'P 1'
#
loop_
_entity.id
_entity.type
_entity.pdbx_description
1 polymer ?
#
loop_
_entity_poly.entity_id
_entity_poly.type
_entity_poly.pdbx_seq_one_letter_code
_entity_poly.pdbx_strand_id
1 'polypeptide(L)' 'MNDLIARPRRLRKSPALRALFEETTLTLNDLVLPIFVEEEIDDYKAIDAMPGRHAYSRETPGPAKLSVSPTQASGRS' A
#
# COMPACT_ATOMS: atom_id res chain seq x y z
N MET A 1 7.31 46.11 -10.88
CA MET A 1 7.76 45.06 -11.83
C MET A 1 8.22 43.88 -10.99
N ASN A 2 7.53 42.74 -11.03
CA ASN A 2 7.95 41.56 -10.27
C ASN A 2 8.69 40.58 -11.19
N ASP A 3 10.00 40.82 -11.31
CA ASP A 3 10.94 39.88 -11.95
C ASP A 3 11.30 38.76 -11.00
N LEU A 4 10.40 37.79 -10.90
CA LEU A 4 10.69 36.50 -10.29
C LEU A 4 11.52 35.68 -11.29
N ILE A 5 12.85 35.72 -11.12
CA ILE A 5 13.85 34.99 -11.91
C ILE A 5 13.62 33.47 -11.79
N ALA A 6 13.36 32.98 -10.58
CA ALA A 6 12.97 31.59 -10.34
C ALA A 6 11.44 31.47 -10.30
N ARG A 7 10.89 30.56 -11.12
CA ARG A 7 9.44 30.27 -11.15
C ARG A 7 9.18 28.76 -11.00
N PRO A 8 9.24 28.22 -9.77
CA PRO A 8 9.07 26.78 -9.50
C PRO A 8 7.77 26.18 -10.06
N ARG A 9 6.72 27.00 -10.18
CA ARG A 9 5.43 26.58 -10.77
C ARG A 9 5.57 26.12 -12.23
N ARG A 10 6.64 26.49 -12.96
CA ARG A 10 6.87 26.06 -14.36
C ARG A 10 6.98 24.54 -14.49
N LEU A 11 7.64 23.87 -13.55
CA LEU A 11 7.79 22.41 -13.53
C LEU A 11 6.55 21.67 -12.99
N ARG A 12 5.55 22.40 -12.47
CA ARG A 12 4.31 21.84 -11.90
C ARG A 12 3.08 22.04 -12.78
N LYS A 13 3.27 22.44 -14.06
CA LYS A 13 2.18 22.82 -14.98
C LYS A 13 1.35 21.65 -15.49
N SER A 14 1.95 20.49 -15.67
CA SER A 14 1.26 19.30 -16.20
C SER A 14 1.61 18.05 -15.39
N PRO A 15 0.77 17.00 -15.42
CA PRO A 15 1.11 15.71 -14.82
C PRO A 15 2.43 15.13 -15.36
N ALA A 16 2.67 15.22 -16.67
CA ALA A 16 3.89 14.72 -17.29
C ALA A 16 5.17 15.43 -16.79
N LEU A 17 5.12 16.75 -16.62
CA LEU A 17 6.25 17.50 -16.06
C LEU A 17 6.48 17.17 -14.58
N ARG A 18 5.42 16.91 -13.81
CA ARG A 18 5.57 16.49 -12.41
C ARG A 18 6.22 15.11 -12.30
N ALA A 19 5.79 14.16 -13.13
CA ALA A 19 6.36 12.80 -13.13
C ALA A 19 7.85 12.78 -13.54
N LEU A 20 8.27 13.65 -14.47
CA LEU A 20 9.68 13.71 -14.92
C LEU A 20 10.62 14.30 -13.86
N PHE A 21 10.09 15.12 -12.94
CA PHE A 21 10.85 15.78 -11.86
C PHE A 21 10.44 15.27 -10.47
N GLU A 22 9.79 14.11 -10.39
CA GLU A 22 9.45 13.46 -9.13
C GLU A 22 10.71 12.84 -8.52
N GLU A 23 11.00 13.17 -7.26
CA GLU A 23 12.23 12.73 -6.58
C GLU A 23 12.05 11.43 -5.80
N THR A 24 10.82 11.16 -5.34
CA THR A 24 10.50 10.04 -4.45
C THR A 24 9.42 9.19 -5.08
N THR A 25 9.69 7.89 -5.24
CA THR A 25 8.71 6.91 -5.69
C THR A 25 8.26 6.04 -4.52
N LEU A 26 7.02 5.56 -4.57
CA LEU A 26 6.49 4.57 -3.63
C LEU A 26 6.04 3.34 -4.42
N THR A 27 6.59 2.19 -4.08
CA THR A 27 6.30 0.91 -4.70
C THR A 27 5.77 -0.09 -3.68
N LEU A 28 5.19 -1.20 -4.14
CA LEU A 28 4.74 -2.28 -3.24
C LEU A 28 5.89 -2.86 -2.39
N ASN A 29 7.14 -2.77 -2.88
CA ASN A 29 8.31 -3.26 -2.16
C ASN A 29 8.67 -2.41 -0.93
N ASP A 30 8.14 -1.18 -0.85
CA ASP A 30 8.36 -0.25 0.26
C ASP A 30 7.33 -0.44 1.38
N LEU A 31 6.30 -1.27 1.16
CA LEU A 31 5.18 -1.46 2.08
C LEU A 31 5.35 -2.71 2.92
N VAL A 32 5.13 -2.56 4.23
CA VAL A 32 5.01 -3.68 5.18
C VAL A 32 3.63 -3.62 5.82
N LEU A 33 2.87 -4.72 5.76
CA LEU A 33 1.56 -4.84 6.39
C LEU A 33 1.71 -5.55 7.75
N PRO A 34 1.71 -4.84 8.89
CA PRO A 34 1.66 -5.50 10.19
C PRO A 34 0.32 -6.24 10.35
N ILE A 35 0.36 -7.40 10.99
CA ILE A 35 -0.82 -8.21 11.35
C ILE A 35 -0.86 -8.42 12.86
N PHE A 36 -2.06 -8.47 13.44
CA PHE A 36 -2.26 -8.72 14.87
C PHE A 36 -2.75 -10.16 15.05
N VAL A 37 -2.07 -10.94 15.89
CA VAL A 37 -2.42 -12.35 16.16
C VAL A 37 -2.65 -12.52 17.65
N GLU A 38 -3.76 -13.13 18.01
CA GLU A 38 -4.17 -13.42 19.40
C GLU A 38 -4.50 -14.92 19.51
N GLU A 39 -4.04 -15.59 20.56
CA GLU A 39 -4.19 -17.05 20.70
C GLU A 39 -5.56 -17.45 21.25
N GLU A 40 -6.21 -16.56 22.01
CA GLU A 40 -7.46 -16.82 22.73
C GLU A 40 -8.72 -16.46 21.93
N ILE A 41 -8.59 -16.22 20.61
CA ILE A 41 -9.72 -15.89 19.73
C ILE A 41 -9.91 -16.97 18.67
N ASP A 42 -11.17 -17.32 18.44
CA ASP A 42 -11.54 -18.34 17.46
C ASP A 42 -11.82 -17.74 16.07
N ASP A 43 -12.06 -16.43 15.99
CA ASP A 43 -12.41 -15.71 14.75
C ASP A 43 -11.91 -14.25 14.75
N TYR A 44 -12.11 -13.53 13.64
CA TYR A 44 -11.69 -12.15 13.46
C TYR A 44 -12.28 -11.21 14.52
N LYS A 45 -11.42 -10.61 15.35
CA LYS A 45 -11.82 -9.63 16.37
C LYS A 45 -11.52 -8.22 15.90
N ALA A 46 -12.54 -7.37 15.80
CA ALA A 46 -12.37 -5.98 15.42
C ALA A 46 -11.58 -5.20 16.49
N ILE A 47 -10.72 -4.29 16.04
CA ILE A 47 -9.99 -3.38 16.92
C ILE A 47 -10.67 -2.02 16.86
N ASP A 48 -11.46 -1.67 17.88
CA ASP A 48 -12.28 -0.45 17.88
C ASP A 48 -11.46 0.84 17.69
N ALA A 49 -10.24 0.87 18.23
CA ALA A 49 -9.31 1.99 18.08
C ALA A 49 -8.71 2.10 16.67
N MET A 50 -8.80 1.04 15.85
CA MET A 50 -8.26 0.97 14.49
C MET A 50 -9.34 0.47 13.52
N PRO A 51 -10.28 1.33 13.08
CA PRO A 51 -11.36 0.94 12.20
C PRO A 51 -10.87 0.21 10.93
N GLY A 52 -11.52 -0.91 10.59
CA GLY A 52 -11.13 -1.75 9.45
C GLY A 52 -9.92 -2.66 9.72
N ARG A 53 -9.42 -2.72 10.96
CA ARG A 53 -8.38 -3.67 11.39
C ARG A 53 -8.98 -4.75 12.28
N HIS A 54 -8.45 -5.95 12.11
CA HIS A 54 -8.86 -7.12 12.87
C HIS A 54 -7.61 -7.83 13.44
N ALA A 55 -7.77 -8.41 14.61
CA ALA A 55 -6.88 -9.45 15.13
C ALA A 55 -7.33 -10.81 14.60
N TYR A 56 -6.35 -11.66 14.29
CA TYR A 56 -6.53 -12.98 13.71
C TYR A 56 -6.21 -14.05 14.76
N SER A 57 -6.93 -15.17 14.73
CA SER A 57 -6.51 -16.36 15.46
C SER A 57 -5.19 -16.89 14.88
N ARG A 58 -4.40 -17.58 15.70
CA ARG A 58 -3.17 -18.27 15.24
C ARG A 58 -3.46 -19.28 14.12
N GLU A 59 -4.65 -19.89 14.15
CA GLU A 59 -5.06 -20.93 13.19
C GLU A 59 -5.62 -20.33 11.90
N THR A 60 -6.17 -19.11 11.97
CA THR A 60 -6.75 -18.43 10.82
C THR A 60 -5.66 -17.78 9.96
N PRO A 61 -5.61 -18.06 8.65
CA PRO A 61 -4.65 -17.41 7.78
C PRO A 61 -4.92 -15.90 7.70
N GLY A 62 -3.88 -15.10 7.97
CA GLY A 62 -3.94 -13.65 7.84
C GLY A 62 -4.27 -13.18 6.40
N PRO A 63 -4.63 -11.90 6.25
CA PRO A 63 -5.26 -11.36 5.03
C PRO A 63 -4.36 -11.45 3.80
N ALA A 64 -3.04 -11.40 4.01
CA ALA A 64 -2.05 -11.52 2.94
C ALA A 64 -2.08 -12.90 2.24
N LYS A 65 -2.55 -13.96 2.92
CA LYS A 65 -2.65 -15.30 2.32
C LYS A 65 -3.95 -15.49 1.53
N LEU A 66 -5.00 -14.72 1.84
CA LEU A 66 -6.27 -14.79 1.12
C LEU A 66 -6.27 -13.99 -0.19
N SER A 67 -5.51 -12.90 -0.27
CA SER A 67 -5.51 -12.01 -1.46
C SER A 67 -4.52 -12.43 -2.55
N VAL A 68 -3.57 -13.31 -2.25
CA VAL A 68 -2.61 -13.84 -3.25
C VAL A 68 -3.15 -15.15 -3.81
N SER A 69 -4.18 -15.04 -4.65
CA SER A 69 -4.57 -16.16 -5.50
C SER A 69 -3.41 -16.46 -6.46
N PRO A 70 -2.93 -17.72 -6.56
CA PRO A 70 -1.97 -18.06 -7.59
C PRO A 70 -2.69 -17.92 -8.92
N THR A 71 -2.30 -16.92 -9.73
CA THR A 71 -2.50 -17.01 -11.17
C THR A 71 -1.82 -18.31 -11.58
N GLN A 72 -2.65 -19.33 -11.81
CA GLN A 72 -2.21 -20.65 -12.18
C GLN A 72 -1.25 -20.52 -13.36
N ALA A 73 -0.08 -21.16 -13.21
CA ALA A 73 0.74 -21.58 -14.32
C ALA A 73 -0.15 -22.41 -15.28
N SER A 74 -0.74 -21.74 -16.26
CA SER A 74 -1.35 -22.36 -17.43
C SER A 74 -0.32 -22.25 -18.54
N GLY A 75 0.25 -23.39 -18.88
CA GLY A 75 1.27 -23.52 -19.89
C GLY A 75 0.88 -22.89 -21.22
N ARG A 76 1.87 -22.34 -21.89
CA ARG A 76 1.97 -22.48 -23.33
C ARG A 76 3.32 -23.11 -23.64
N SER A 77 3.19 -24.31 -24.19
CA SER A 77 4.14 -24.86 -25.15
C SER A 77 4.44 -23.87 -26.27
#